data_AF-V9IL26-F1
#
_entry.id   AF-V9IL26-F1
#
_cell.length_a   1.000
_cell.length_b   1.000
_cell.length_c   1.000
_cell.angle_alpha   90.00
_cell.angle_beta   90.00
_cell.angle_gamma   90.00
#
_symmetry.space_group_name_H-M   'P 1'
#
loop_
_entity.id
_entity.type
_entity.pdbx_description
1 polymer ?
#
loop_
_entity_poly.entity_id
_entity_poly.type
_entity_poly.pdbx_seq_one_letter_code
_entity_poly.pdbx_strand_id
1 'polypeptide(L)'
;MTEFIQGTCLLMCPDKERFIREKEGLLHKFEIDESTKGTKLPKADPKKTIKCFSRPAAGLIMNDMKQLRPAPVLLSTIKYYLLR
;
A
#
# COMPACT_ATOMS: atom_id res chain seq x y z
N MET A 1 10.00 18.08 -24.05
CA MET A 1 10.28 16.89 -23.23
C MET A 1 9.03 16.61 -22.42
N THR A 2 8.38 15.48 -22.62
CA THR A 2 7.20 15.08 -21.82
C THR A 2 7.67 14.66 -20.45
N GLU A 3 7.31 15.41 -19.41
CA GLU A 3 7.50 15.00 -18.02
C GLU A 3 6.52 13.85 -17.73
N PHE A 4 7.06 12.67 -17.44
CA PHE A 4 6.26 11.52 -17.03
C PHE A 4 6.29 11.38 -15.51
N ILE A 5 5.12 11.21 -14.89
CA ILE A 5 5.02 10.92 -13.48
C ILE A 5 5.50 9.48 -13.25
N GLN A 6 6.59 9.32 -12.49
CA GLN A 6 7.13 8.01 -12.12
C GLN A 6 6.94 7.76 -10.62
N GLY A 7 6.21 6.69 -10.29
CA GLY A 7 6.08 6.24 -8.92
C GLY A 7 7.35 5.57 -8.37
N THR A 8 7.64 5.79 -7.09
CA THR A 8 8.82 5.26 -6.40
C THR A 8 8.47 4.27 -5.29
N CYS A 9 7.19 3.96 -5.09
CA CYS A 9 6.77 2.96 -4.11
C CYS A 9 7.11 1.54 -4.61
N LEU A 10 8.18 0.94 -4.07
CA LEU A 10 8.64 -0.40 -4.46
C LEU A 10 7.87 -1.55 -3.80
N LEU A 11 6.83 -1.23 -3.02
CA LEU A 11 6.00 -2.20 -2.29
C LEU A 11 4.55 -2.13 -2.77
N MET A 12 3.77 -3.18 -2.50
CA MET A 12 2.37 -3.25 -2.93
C MET A 12 1.47 -2.23 -2.21
N CYS A 13 1.91 -1.69 -1.07
CA CYS A 13 1.30 -0.60 -0.31
C CYS A 13 2.38 0.44 0.09
N PRO A 14 2.09 1.76 0.04
CA PRO A 14 2.99 2.80 0.56
C PRO A 14 3.19 2.76 2.08
N ASP A 15 4.36 3.17 2.56
CA ASP A 15 4.69 3.22 4.00
C ASP A 15 3.70 4.07 4.80
N LYS A 16 3.38 5.26 4.27
CA LYS A 16 2.45 6.20 4.92
C LYS A 16 1.08 5.57 5.13
N GLU A 17 0.60 4.81 4.15
CA GLU A 17 -0.69 4.15 4.24
C GLU A 17 -0.66 3.01 5.25
N ARG A 18 0.37 2.15 5.24
CA ARG A 18 0.55 1.11 6.26
C ARG A 18 0.53 1.69 7.67
N PHE A 19 1.31 2.75 7.90
CA PHE A 19 1.40 3.39 9.22
C PHE A 19 0.05 3.94 9.69
N ILE A 20 -0.70 4.61 8.81
CA ILE A 20 -2.04 5.10 9.14
C ILE A 20 -2.96 3.93 9.48
N ARG A 21 -2.94 2.85 8.68
CA ARG A 21 -3.80 1.69 8.90
C ARG A 21 -3.45 0.92 10.18
N GLU A 22 -2.18 0.84 10.56
CA GLU A 22 -1.74 0.33 11.86
C GLU A 22 -2.32 1.16 13.00
N LYS A 23 -2.13 2.48 12.95
CA LYS A 23 -2.55 3.41 13.99
C LYS A 23 -4.07 3.42 14.19
N GLU A 24 -4.81 3.42 13.08
CA GLU A 24 -6.28 3.50 13.08
C GLU A 24 -6.96 2.12 13.19
N GLY A 25 -6.20 1.02 13.30
CA GLY A 25 -6.75 -0.33 13.44
C GLY A 25 -7.49 -0.84 12.19
N LEU A 26 -7.09 -0.38 11.00
CA LEU A 26 -7.74 -0.66 9.71
C LEU A 26 -7.05 -1.77 8.90
N LEU A 27 -6.18 -2.57 9.53
CA LEU A 27 -5.53 -3.71 8.88
C LEU A 27 -6.49 -4.89 8.76
N HIS A 28 -6.54 -5.51 7.59
CA HIS A 28 -7.25 -6.76 7.43
C HIS A 28 -6.41 -7.92 8.01
N LYS A 29 -7.06 -9.00 8.46
CA LYS A 29 -6.38 -10.18 9.04
C LYS A 29 -5.31 -10.82 8.14
N PHE A 30 -5.41 -10.64 6.82
CA PHE A 30 -4.44 -11.16 5.84
C PHE A 30 -3.24 -10.24 5.60
N GLU A 31 -3.31 -9.01 6.10
CA GLU A 31 -2.25 -7.98 5.96
C GLU A 31 -1.44 -7.83 7.24
N ILE A 32 -1.87 -8.45 8.34
CA ILE A 32 -1.19 -8.42 9.63
C ILE A 32 0.05 -9.33 9.59
N ASP A 33 1.14 -8.84 10.19
CA ASP A 33 2.31 -9.64 10.49
C ASP A 33 1.96 -10.67 11.58
N GLU A 34 2.14 -11.95 11.26
CA GLU A 34 1.83 -13.08 12.14
C GLU A 34 2.56 -12.98 13.49
N SER A 35 3.76 -12.38 13.53
CA SER A 35 4.51 -12.17 14.79
C SER A 35 3.85 -11.19 15.75
N THR A 36 2.98 -10.31 15.24
CA THR A 36 2.28 -9.28 16.02
C THR A 36 0.78 -9.53 16.13
N LYS A 37 0.32 -10.67 15.60
CA LYS A 37 -1.08 -11.07 15.57
C LYS A 37 -1.58 -11.30 17.00
N GLY A 38 -2.69 -10.66 17.35
CA GLY A 38 -3.29 -10.72 18.70
C GLY A 38 -2.76 -9.67 19.68
N THR A 39 -1.77 -8.86 19.30
CA THR A 39 -1.39 -7.69 20.10
C THR A 39 -2.46 -6.60 20.02
N LYS A 40 -2.46 -5.66 20.97
CA LYS A 40 -3.38 -4.51 20.98
C LYS A 40 -3.25 -3.63 19.73
N LEU A 41 -2.06 -3.60 19.12
CA LEU A 41 -1.75 -2.80 17.94
C LEU A 41 -0.92 -3.63 16.94
N PRO A 42 -1.57 -4.51 16.16
CA PRO A 42 -0.88 -5.38 15.21
C PRO A 42 -0.18 -4.56 14.12
N LYS A 43 0.94 -5.08 13.62
CA LYS A 43 1.75 -4.46 12.56
C LYS A 43 1.36 -4.97 11.18
N ALA A 44 1.50 -4.11 10.19
CA ALA A 44 1.27 -4.44 8.80
C ALA A 44 2.47 -5.23 8.26
N ASP A 45 2.23 -6.39 7.66
CA ASP A 45 3.23 -7.13 6.91
C ASP A 45 3.46 -6.45 5.54
N PRO A 46 4.63 -5.85 5.29
CA PRO A 46 4.89 -5.11 4.04
C PRO A 46 4.76 -5.96 2.78
N LYS A 47 4.86 -7.29 2.89
CA LYS A 47 4.72 -8.23 1.77
C LYS A 47 3.28 -8.66 1.54
N LYS A 48 2.35 -8.35 2.45
CA LYS A 48 0.93 -8.72 2.34
C LYS A 48 -0.01 -7.54 2.26
N THR A 49 0.39 -6.37 2.75
CA THR A 49 -0.45 -5.17 2.64
C THR A 49 -0.46 -4.62 1.22
N ILE A 50 -1.66 -4.28 0.73
CA ILE A 50 -1.85 -3.72 -0.61
C ILE A 50 -2.51 -2.36 -0.49
N LYS A 51 -2.10 -1.41 -1.35
CA LYS A 51 -2.67 -0.06 -1.40
C LYS A 51 -4.19 -0.13 -1.59
N CYS A 52 -4.94 0.43 -0.66
CA CYS A 52 -6.39 0.57 -0.76
C CYS A 52 -6.75 1.48 -1.94
N PHE A 53 -7.81 1.12 -2.66
CA PHE A 53 -8.40 2.04 -3.61
C PHE A 53 -9.08 3.18 -2.84
N SER A 54 -8.68 4.42 -3.13
CA SER A 54 -9.30 5.62 -2.58
C SER A 54 -9.67 6.53 -3.73
N ARG A 55 -10.91 7.01 -3.75
CA ARG A 55 -11.31 8.06 -4.68
C ARG A 55 -10.71 9.38 -4.18
N PRO A 56 -9.85 10.06 -4.97
CA PRO A 56 -9.41 11.41 -4.60
C PRO A 56 -10.65 12.30 -4.46
N ALA A 57 -10.68 13.11 -3.40
CA ALA A 57 -11.60 14.24 -3.35
C ALA A 57 -11.27 15.19 -4.53
N ALA A 58 -12.28 15.87 -5.06
CA ALA A 58 -12.08 16.83 -6.14
C ALA A 58 -11.00 17.86 -5.76
N GLY A 59 -10.04 18.10 -6.66
CA GLY A 59 -8.92 19.02 -6.43
C GLY A 59 -7.73 18.42 -5.66
N LEU A 60 -7.79 17.15 -5.24
CA LEU A 60 -6.64 16.49 -4.60
C LEU A 60 -5.56 16.17 -5.63
N ILE A 61 -4.44 16.88 -5.57
CA ILE A 61 -3.28 16.64 -6.41
C ILE A 61 -2.49 15.43 -5.88
N MET A 62 -2.58 14.28 -6.56
CA MET A 62 -1.80 13.08 -6.21
C MET A 62 -0.41 13.09 -6.86
N ASN A 63 0.42 14.07 -6.53
CA ASN A 63 1.78 14.19 -7.09
C ASN A 63 2.87 13.56 -6.20
N ASP A 64 2.52 12.93 -5.07
CA ASP A 64 3.50 12.26 -4.23
C ASP A 64 3.96 10.94 -4.88
N MET A 65 5.15 10.98 -5.49
CA MET A 65 5.78 9.83 -6.14
C MET A 65 5.93 8.63 -5.18
N LYS A 66 6.09 8.86 -3.87
CA LYS A 66 6.21 7.78 -2.86
C LYS A 66 4.90 7.04 -2.62
N GLN A 67 3.78 7.62 -3.03
CA GLN A 67 2.46 6.98 -2.95
C GLN A 67 2.05 6.27 -4.25
N LEU A 68 2.84 6.42 -5.31
CA LEU A 68 2.61 5.81 -6.60
C LEU A 68 3.49 4.58 -6.77
N ARG A 69 2.87 3.47 -7.17
CA ARG A 69 3.55 2.20 -7.47
C ARG A 69 3.95 2.21 -8.95
N PRO A 70 5.22 1.93 -9.30
CA PRO A 70 5.63 1.81 -10.69
C PRO A 70 5.04 0.55 -11.32
N ALA A 71 5.04 0.48 -12.66
CA ALA A 71 4.42 -0.61 -13.42
C ALA A 71 4.86 -2.03 -12.98
N PRO A 72 6.15 -2.32 -12.70
CA PRO A 72 6.57 -3.65 -12.23
C PRO A 72 5.92 -4.06 -10.90
N VAL A 73 5.70 -3.09 -10.00
CA VAL A 73 5.08 -3.33 -8.69
C VAL A 73 3.56 -3.51 -8.82
N LEU A 74 2.93 -2.80 -9.76
CA LEU A 74 1.51 -3.04 -10.08
C LEU A 74 1.32 -4.47 -10.61
N LEU A 75 2.19 -4.92 -11.52
CA LEU A 75 2.16 -6.29 -12.02
C LEU A 75 2.37 -7.33 -10.91
N SER A 76 3.34 -7.11 -10.01
CA SER A 76 3.55 -8.02 -8.87
C SER A 76 2.34 -8.04 -7.93
N THR A 77 1.67 -6.91 -7.73
CA THR A 77 0.43 -6.82 -6.95
C THR A 77 -0.69 -7.66 -7.56
N ILE A 78 -0.89 -7.61 -8.88
CA ILE A 78 -1.89 -8.44 -9.56
C ILE A 78 -1.53 -9.92 -9.48
N LYS A 79 -0.26 -10.28 -9.69
CA LYS A 79 0.20 -11.66 -9.53
C LYS A 79 -0.06 -12.18 -8.13
N TYR A 80 0.16 -11.35 -7.12
CA TYR A 80 -0.13 -11.69 -5.73
C TYR A 80 -1.62 -11.99 -5.50
N TYR A 81 -2.53 -11.22 -6.09
CA TYR A 81 -3.98 -11.47 -5.97
C TYR A 81 -4.44 -12.75 -6.66
N LEU A 82 -3.81 -13.14 -7.77
CA LEU A 82 -4.25 -14.27 -8.60
C LEU A 82 -3.57 -15.61 -8.22
N LEU A 83 -2.38 -15.56 -7.62
CA LEU A 83 -1.56 -16.74 -7.34
C LEU A 83 -1.50 -17.09 -5.85
N ARG A 84 -2.16 -16.32 -4.99
CA ARG A 84 -2.31 -16.60 -3.56
C ARG A 84 -3.71 -17.11 -3.29
#